data_AF-A0A134A2D2-F1
#
_entry.id   AF-A0A134A2D2-F1
#
_cell.length_a   1.000
_cell.length_b   1.000
_cell.length_c   1.000
_cell.angle_alpha   90.00
_cell.angle_beta   90.00
_cell.angle_gamma   90.00
#
_symmetry.space_group_name_H-M   'P 1'
#
loop_
_entity.id
_entity.type
_entity.pdbx_description
1 polymer ?
#
loop_
_entity_poly.entity_id
_entity_poly.type
_entity_poly.pdbx_seq_one_letter_code
_entity_poly.pdbx_strand_id
1 'polypeptide(L)'
;MGERVSKTFDLFGRLVRKNLWTIVLILAVVGFIALLEEVHEDGLLALDGWAYYLVVLHMRSEWLTPIMQSISELALPVVLVVMLLVVEAFAPGRRPGLCAAVNLALALALNLVLKELVQRPRPEGYRLIAESGYSFPSGHSMVAMAFYGLLVWMVWRYEGDRFVKVLCMSGLSLVIVAVGLSRIYLGVHYASDVIAGFCVSIAWLCAYTRIFVPMFLPEGHGPERRAAQEP
;
A
#
# COMPACT_ATOMS: atom_id res chain seq x y z
N MET A 1 31.40 -12.35 -28.53
CA MET A 1 31.13 -11.31 -27.52
C MET A 1 29.63 -11.22 -27.16
N GLY A 2 28.71 -11.19 -28.14
CA GLY A 2 27.26 -11.09 -27.89
C GLY A 2 26.62 -12.24 -27.10
N GLU A 3 27.06 -13.49 -27.29
CA GLU A 3 26.49 -14.65 -26.58
C GLU A 3 26.81 -14.68 -25.07
N ARG A 4 28.00 -14.17 -24.69
CA ARG A 4 28.40 -14.05 -23.28
C ARG A 4 27.61 -12.94 -22.58
N VAL A 5 27.39 -11.83 -23.29
CA VAL A 5 26.57 -10.70 -22.83
C VAL A 5 25.11 -11.13 -22.64
N SER A 6 24.52 -11.85 -23.59
CA SER A 6 23.15 -12.40 -23.49
C SER A 6 22.99 -13.35 -22.30
N LYS A 7 23.93 -14.29 -22.09
CA LYS A 7 23.90 -15.21 -20.92
C LYS A 7 23.97 -14.46 -19.59
N THR A 8 24.75 -13.37 -19.51
CA THR A 8 24.82 -12.52 -18.32
C THR A 8 23.51 -11.78 -18.06
N PHE A 9 22.86 -11.22 -19.09
CA PHE A 9 21.54 -10.58 -18.95
C PHE A 9 20.44 -11.57 -18.54
N ASP A 10 20.44 -12.78 -19.09
CA ASP A 10 19.48 -13.81 -18.70
C ASP A 10 19.69 -14.29 -17.26
N LEU A 11 20.95 -14.45 -16.83
CA LEU A 11 21.28 -14.78 -15.46
C LEU A 11 20.84 -13.67 -14.50
N PHE A 12 21.11 -12.42 -14.84
CA PHE A 12 20.68 -11.26 -14.06
C PHE A 12 19.16 -11.18 -13.95
N GLY A 13 18.43 -11.34 -15.06
CA GLY A 13 16.96 -11.32 -15.07
C GLY A 13 16.34 -12.49 -14.28
N ARG A 14 16.99 -13.66 -14.21
CA ARG A 14 16.57 -14.75 -13.33
C ARG A 14 16.83 -14.44 -11.86
N LEU A 15 17.99 -13.87 -11.53
CA LEU A 15 18.34 -13.48 -10.17
C LEU A 15 17.41 -12.38 -9.62
N VAL A 16 17.08 -11.38 -10.43
CA VAL A 16 16.13 -10.32 -10.06
C VAL A 16 14.75 -10.91 -9.79
N ARG A 17 14.21 -11.74 -10.69
CA ARG A 17 12.90 -12.37 -10.48
C ARG A 17 12.85 -13.25 -9.25
N LYS A 18 13.92 -14.02 -8.99
CA LYS A 18 14.03 -14.88 -7.79
C LYS A 18 14.04 -14.07 -6.49
N ASN A 19 14.63 -12.88 -6.50
CA ASN A 19 14.81 -12.04 -5.31
C ASN A 19 13.91 -10.80 -5.30
N LEU A 20 12.91 -10.71 -6.17
CA LEU A 20 12.11 -9.50 -6.37
C LEU A 20 11.51 -9.00 -5.05
N TRP A 21 10.93 -9.89 -4.26
CA TRP A 21 10.36 -9.55 -2.94
C TRP A 21 11.39 -9.00 -1.95
N THR A 22 12.64 -9.48 -2.01
CA THR A 22 13.72 -8.98 -1.15
C THR A 22 14.17 -7.60 -1.63
N ILE A 23 14.26 -7.39 -2.94
CA ILE A 23 14.58 -6.08 -3.53
C ILE A 23 13.50 -5.07 -3.17
N VAL A 24 12.21 -5.42 -3.33
CA VAL A 24 11.07 -4.57 -2.95
C VAL A 24 11.12 -4.21 -1.47
N LEU A 25 11.38 -5.19 -0.59
CA LEU A 25 11.54 -4.94 0.84
C LEU A 25 12.68 -3.95 1.13
N ILE A 26 13.86 -4.17 0.54
CA ILE A 26 15.02 -3.30 0.75
C ILE A 26 14.71 -1.88 0.28
N LEU A 27 14.15 -1.72 -0.92
CA LEU A 27 13.79 -0.40 -1.46
C LEU A 27 12.76 0.32 -0.58
N ALA A 28 11.77 -0.41 -0.09
CA ALA A 28 10.76 0.14 0.80
C ALA A 28 11.36 0.59 2.15
N VAL A 29 12.22 -0.23 2.76
CA VAL A 29 12.89 0.11 4.02
C VAL A 29 13.85 1.29 3.85
N VAL A 30 14.69 1.26 2.81
CA VAL A 30 15.64 2.35 2.52
C VAL A 30 14.89 3.65 2.23
N GLY A 31 13.83 3.59 1.42
CA GLY A 31 13.00 4.77 1.12
C GLY A 31 12.32 5.34 2.37
N PHE A 32 11.83 4.49 3.27
CA PHE A 32 11.28 4.95 4.56
C PHE A 32 12.34 5.60 5.44
N ILE A 33 13.53 4.99 5.57
CA ILE A 33 14.62 5.53 6.39
C ILE A 33 15.09 6.89 5.86
N ALA A 34 15.27 7.03 4.55
CA ALA A 34 15.65 8.30 3.93
C ALA A 34 14.62 9.41 4.22
N LEU A 35 13.33 9.11 4.06
CA LEU A 35 12.27 10.06 4.39
C LEU A 35 12.21 10.39 5.88
N LEU A 36 12.46 9.40 6.75
CA LEU A 36 12.48 9.61 8.19
C LEU A 36 13.63 10.52 8.63
N GLU A 37 14.81 10.36 8.03
CA GLU A 37 15.99 11.20 8.25
C GLU A 37 15.70 12.64 7.82
N GLU A 38 15.21 12.85 6.60
CA GLU A 38 14.85 14.19 6.11
C GLU A 38 13.75 14.87 6.95
N VAL A 39 12.76 14.11 7.43
CA VAL A 39 11.72 14.63 8.32
C VAL A 39 12.29 15.05 9.68
N HIS A 40 13.34 14.37 10.17
CA HIS A 40 13.95 14.69 11.46
C HIS A 40 14.90 15.90 11.38
N GLU A 41 15.59 16.10 10.26
CA GLU A 41 16.53 17.21 10.07
C GLU A 41 15.82 18.54 9.78
N ASP A 42 15.00 18.60 8.72
CA ASP A 42 14.50 19.86 8.16
C ASP A 42 12.97 20.05 8.33
N GLY A 43 12.23 18.98 8.64
CA GLY A 43 10.78 18.99 8.88
C GLY A 43 9.90 19.25 7.64
N LEU A 44 10.44 19.88 6.58
CA LEU A 44 9.76 20.21 5.32
C LEU A 44 10.64 19.85 4.11
N LEU A 45 10.26 18.78 3.41
CA LEU A 45 10.98 18.33 2.22
C LEU A 45 10.63 19.21 1.01
N ALA A 46 11.58 19.39 0.08
CA ALA A 46 11.30 20.08 -1.19
C ALA A 46 10.14 19.43 -1.97
N LEU A 47 10.02 18.10 -1.87
CA LEU A 47 8.90 17.32 -2.40
C LEU A 47 7.56 17.75 -1.81
N ASP A 48 7.52 18.03 -0.50
CA ASP A 48 6.30 18.42 0.20
C ASP A 48 5.80 19.78 -0.28
N GLY A 49 6.72 20.73 -0.44
CA GLY A 49 6.43 22.05 -1.00
C GLY A 49 5.89 21.97 -2.44
N TRP A 50 6.54 21.19 -3.30
CA TRP A 50 6.11 20.98 -4.69
C TRP A 50 4.74 20.33 -4.79
N ALA A 51 4.51 19.27 -4.01
CA ALA A 51 3.23 18.56 -4.00
C ALA A 51 2.11 19.45 -3.46
N TYR A 52 2.38 20.22 -2.40
CA TYR A 52 1.41 21.19 -1.88
C TYR A 52 1.08 22.26 -2.93
N TYR A 53 2.09 22.85 -3.56
CA TYR A 53 1.88 23.87 -4.60
C TYR A 53 1.02 23.33 -5.76
N LEU A 54 1.34 22.15 -6.28
CA LEU A 54 0.62 21.57 -7.41
C LEU A 54 -0.80 21.15 -7.01
N VAL A 55 -0.95 20.36 -5.94
CA VAL A 55 -2.23 19.74 -5.61
C VAL A 55 -3.16 20.71 -4.88
N VAL A 56 -2.66 21.43 -3.88
CA VAL A 56 -3.48 22.31 -3.04
C VAL A 56 -3.78 23.64 -3.73
N LEU A 57 -2.80 24.25 -4.42
CA LEU A 57 -3.02 25.57 -5.01
C LEU A 57 -3.56 25.55 -6.44
N HIS A 58 -3.30 24.48 -7.22
CA HIS A 58 -3.68 24.46 -8.65
C HIS A 58 -4.73 23.43 -9.01
N MET A 59 -4.78 22.28 -8.34
CA MET A 59 -5.75 21.22 -8.67
C MET A 59 -7.05 21.31 -7.89
N ARG A 60 -7.09 22.04 -6.77
CA ARG A 60 -8.31 22.15 -5.96
C ARG A 60 -9.43 22.86 -6.71
N SER A 61 -10.60 22.22 -6.72
CA SER A 61 -11.82 22.80 -7.27
C SER A 61 -13.05 22.32 -6.48
N GLU A 62 -14.15 23.07 -6.56
CA GLU A 62 -15.39 22.72 -5.86
C GLU A 62 -15.96 21.38 -6.29
N TRP A 63 -15.81 21.01 -7.56
CA TRP A 63 -16.34 19.75 -8.10
C TRP A 63 -15.44 18.54 -7.80
N LEU A 64 -14.12 18.74 -7.70
CA LEU A 64 -13.17 17.65 -7.44
C LEU A 64 -13.08 17.32 -5.94
N THR A 65 -13.34 18.30 -5.08
CA THR A 65 -13.26 18.13 -3.62
C THR A 65 -14.15 17.02 -3.07
N PRO A 66 -15.47 16.93 -3.38
CA PRO A 66 -16.30 15.83 -2.89
C PRO A 66 -15.81 14.47 -3.41
N ILE A 67 -15.30 14.41 -4.64
CA ILE A 67 -14.72 13.17 -5.20
C ILE A 67 -13.50 12.74 -4.39
N MET A 68 -12.59 13.66 -4.09
CA MET A 68 -11.39 13.38 -3.29
C MET A 68 -11.74 12.99 -1.85
N GLN A 69 -12.78 13.60 -1.26
CA GLN A 69 -13.31 13.19 0.04
C GLN A 69 -13.80 11.73 -0.02
N SER A 70 -14.67 11.38 -0.96
CA SER A 70 -15.18 10.01 -1.12
C SER A 70 -14.07 8.99 -1.41
N ILE A 71 -13.04 9.36 -2.19
CA ILE A 71 -11.87 8.50 -2.40
C ILE A 71 -11.14 8.27 -1.08
N SER A 72 -10.95 9.32 -0.26
CA SER A 72 -10.34 9.16 1.06
C SER A 72 -11.16 8.25 1.98
N GLU A 73 -12.48 8.24 1.83
CA GLU A 73 -13.38 7.44 2.66
C GLU A 73 -13.21 5.92 2.44
N LEU A 74 -12.59 5.50 1.33
CA LEU A 74 -12.28 4.10 1.06
C LEU A 74 -11.37 3.48 2.14
N ALA A 75 -10.61 4.29 2.87
CA ALA A 75 -9.80 3.84 3.99
C ALA A 75 -10.49 3.98 5.37
N LEU A 76 -11.78 4.33 5.41
CA LEU A 76 -12.53 4.40 6.67
C LEU A 76 -12.84 3.01 7.22
N PRO A 77 -12.89 2.85 8.56
CA PRO A 77 -13.17 1.57 9.19
C PRO A 77 -14.45 0.88 8.70
N VAL A 78 -15.53 1.64 8.46
CA VAL A 78 -16.81 1.08 7.98
C VAL A 78 -16.66 0.44 6.62
N VAL A 79 -16.00 1.13 5.67
CA VAL A 79 -15.76 0.59 4.32
C VAL A 79 -14.87 -0.65 4.40
N LEU A 80 -13.81 -0.61 5.20
CA LEU A 80 -12.90 -1.73 5.38
C LEU A 80 -13.58 -2.95 6.01
N VAL A 81 -14.47 -2.76 6.98
CA VAL A 81 -15.26 -3.86 7.57
C VAL A 81 -16.17 -4.49 6.51
N VAL A 82 -16.87 -3.70 5.71
CA VAL A 82 -17.69 -4.23 4.60
C VAL A 82 -16.80 -5.01 3.63
N MET A 83 -15.65 -4.47 3.24
CA MET A 83 -14.70 -5.16 2.36
C MET A 83 -14.14 -6.44 2.99
N LEU A 84 -13.91 -6.48 4.31
CA LEU A 84 -13.50 -7.69 5.01
C LEU A 84 -14.55 -8.79 4.92
N LEU A 85 -15.84 -8.44 5.05
CA LEU A 85 -16.94 -9.39 4.88
C LEU A 85 -17.02 -9.90 3.44
N VAL A 86 -16.81 -9.03 2.46
CA VAL A 86 -16.74 -9.42 1.03
C VAL A 86 -15.55 -10.36 0.81
N VAL A 87 -14.38 -10.06 1.37
CA VAL A 87 -13.20 -10.93 1.26
C VAL A 87 -13.45 -12.29 1.92
N GLU A 88 -14.05 -12.33 3.12
CA GLU A 88 -14.39 -13.60 3.77
C GLU A 88 -15.38 -14.43 2.94
N ALA A 89 -16.35 -13.79 2.29
CA ALA A 89 -17.38 -14.46 1.50
C ALA A 89 -16.87 -14.99 0.14
N PHE A 90 -15.96 -14.27 -0.52
CA PHE A 90 -15.61 -14.53 -1.92
C PHE A 90 -14.15 -14.92 -2.17
N ALA A 91 -13.22 -14.61 -1.27
CA ALA A 91 -11.83 -14.97 -1.49
C ALA A 91 -11.58 -16.47 -1.20
N PRO A 92 -10.64 -17.11 -1.91
CA PRO A 92 -10.35 -18.52 -1.71
C PRO A 92 -9.58 -18.76 -0.41
N GLY A 93 -9.82 -19.92 0.22
CA GLY A 93 -9.08 -20.44 1.37
C GLY A 93 -9.94 -20.62 2.62
N ARG A 94 -9.31 -20.85 3.77
CA ARG A 94 -10.04 -21.26 4.98
C ARG A 94 -10.68 -20.09 5.72
N ARG A 95 -9.95 -18.98 5.87
CA ARG A 95 -10.38 -17.76 6.59
C ARG A 95 -9.73 -16.48 6.01
N PRO A 96 -9.98 -16.14 4.74
CA PRO A 96 -9.29 -15.04 4.07
C PRO A 96 -9.61 -13.65 4.64
N GLY A 97 -10.84 -13.41 5.09
CA GLY A 97 -11.23 -12.18 5.76
C GLY A 97 -10.61 -12.05 7.15
N LEU A 98 -10.50 -13.14 7.92
CA LEU A 98 -9.73 -13.11 9.17
C LEU A 98 -8.25 -12.76 8.92
N CYS A 99 -7.65 -13.33 7.87
CA CYS A 99 -6.29 -12.99 7.44
C CYS A 99 -6.16 -11.50 7.11
N ALA A 100 -7.10 -10.92 6.38
CA ALA A 100 -7.10 -9.51 6.06
C ALA A 100 -7.37 -8.62 7.29
N ALA A 101 -8.20 -9.07 8.24
CA ALA A 101 -8.50 -8.35 9.47
C ALA A 101 -7.28 -8.27 10.40
N VAL A 102 -6.55 -9.39 10.57
CA VAL A 102 -5.31 -9.44 11.35
C VAL A 102 -4.25 -8.54 10.73
N ASN A 103 -4.10 -8.56 9.40
CA ASN A 103 -3.20 -7.66 8.68
C ASN A 103 -3.53 -6.19 8.96
N LEU A 104 -4.81 -5.80 8.83
CA LEU A 104 -5.25 -4.42 9.03
C LEU A 104 -5.04 -3.97 10.48
N ALA A 105 -5.39 -4.81 11.46
CA ALA A 105 -5.21 -4.51 12.88
C ALA A 105 -3.74 -4.28 13.25
N LEU A 106 -2.83 -5.14 12.78
CA LEU A 106 -1.40 -5.02 13.04
C LEU A 106 -0.78 -3.82 12.31
N ALA A 107 -1.18 -3.54 11.07
CA ALA A 107 -0.73 -2.37 10.33
C ALA A 107 -1.18 -1.05 10.99
N LEU A 108 -2.40 -1.00 11.53
CA LEU A 108 -2.90 0.13 12.32
C LEU A 108 -2.10 0.32 13.60
N ALA A 109 -1.85 -0.77 14.34
CA ALA A 109 -1.03 -0.71 15.56
C ALA A 109 0.38 -0.18 15.26
N LEU A 110 1.00 -0.65 14.16
CA LEU A 110 2.30 -0.15 13.71
C LEU A 110 2.25 1.34 13.34
N ASN A 111 1.21 1.80 12.64
CA ASN A 111 1.04 3.22 12.32
C ASN A 111 0.96 4.08 13.59
N LEU A 112 0.18 3.65 14.59
CA LEU A 112 0.06 4.37 15.85
C LEU A 112 1.40 4.47 16.58
N VAL A 113 2.16 3.37 16.66
CA VAL A 113 3.51 3.38 17.26
C VAL A 113 4.43 4.34 16.51
N LEU A 114 4.48 4.28 15.18
CA LEU A 114 5.34 5.16 14.39
C LEU A 114 4.96 6.64 14.53
N LYS A 115 3.67 6.95 14.62
CA LYS A 115 3.20 8.32 14.86
C LYS A 115 3.68 8.87 16.19
N GLU A 116 3.61 8.07 17.26
CA GLU A 116 4.07 8.47 18.59
C GLU A 116 5.59 8.59 18.68
N LEU A 117 6.34 7.87 17.84
CA LEU A 117 7.80 7.96 17.79
C LEU A 117 8.27 9.20 17.02
N VAL A 118 7.63 9.53 15.90
CA VAL A 118 8.09 10.61 15.00
C VAL A 118 7.47 11.96 15.37
N GLN A 119 6.21 11.97 15.84
CA GLN A 119 5.51 13.16 16.33
C GLN A 119 5.48 14.35 15.36
N ARG A 120 5.53 14.09 14.04
CA ARG A 120 5.54 15.16 13.04
C ARG A 120 4.23 15.96 13.08
N PRO A 121 4.26 17.31 13.17
CA PRO A 121 3.06 18.12 13.03
C PRO A 121 2.46 18.00 11.62
N ARG A 122 1.15 18.20 11.50
CA ARG A 122 0.44 18.18 10.20
C ARG A 122 0.64 19.49 9.44
N PRO A 123 0.51 19.49 8.09
CA PRO A 123 0.57 20.70 7.29
C PRO A 123 -0.30 21.83 7.85
N GLU A 124 0.30 22.99 8.06
CA GLU A 124 -0.41 24.22 8.40
C GLU A 124 -1.03 24.84 7.14
N GLY A 125 -2.20 25.47 7.26
CA GLY A 125 -2.92 26.11 6.14
C GLY A 125 -4.33 25.57 5.91
N TYR A 126 -4.82 25.68 4.68
CA TYR A 126 -6.21 25.35 4.31
C TYR A 126 -6.46 23.82 4.29
N ARG A 127 -6.81 23.26 5.44
CA ARG A 127 -7.31 21.87 5.57
C ARG A 127 -8.78 21.82 5.16
N LEU A 128 -9.13 20.91 4.26
CA LEU A 128 -10.52 20.72 3.81
C LEU A 128 -11.32 19.80 4.73
N ILE A 129 -10.63 19.07 5.62
CA ILE A 129 -11.23 18.24 6.65
C ILE A 129 -10.44 18.40 7.95
N ALA A 130 -11.12 18.21 9.08
CA ALA A 130 -10.48 18.22 10.39
C ALA A 130 -9.85 16.85 10.65
N GLU A 131 -8.57 16.84 11.04
CA GLU A 131 -7.94 15.63 11.54
C GLU A 131 -6.94 15.91 12.65
N SER A 132 -6.97 15.05 13.67
CA SER A 132 -6.15 15.15 14.87
C SER A 132 -4.92 14.23 14.81
N GLY A 133 -4.04 14.39 15.79
CA GLY A 133 -2.82 13.61 15.95
C GLY A 133 -1.73 13.93 14.92
N TYR A 134 -0.63 13.17 14.99
CA TYR A 134 0.56 13.37 14.17
C TYR A 134 0.36 13.01 12.69
N SER A 135 1.16 13.64 11.84
CA SER A 135 1.09 13.51 10.38
C SER A 135 1.80 12.27 9.84
N PHE A 136 2.99 11.97 10.38
CA PHE A 136 3.89 10.99 9.80
C PHE A 136 3.89 9.66 10.57
N PRO A 137 3.84 8.51 9.89
CA PRO A 137 3.43 8.34 8.49
C PRO A 137 1.90 8.44 8.33
N SER A 138 1.42 8.65 7.10
CA SER A 138 -0.02 8.79 6.85
C SER A 138 -0.78 7.49 7.12
N GLY A 139 -1.76 7.56 8.02
CA GLY A 139 -2.57 6.41 8.42
C GLY A 139 -3.46 5.89 7.28
N HIS A 140 -4.12 6.77 6.54
CA HIS A 140 -4.95 6.38 5.39
C HIS A 140 -4.12 5.69 4.29
N SER A 141 -2.91 6.21 4.01
CA SER A 141 -1.99 5.61 3.04
C SER A 141 -1.47 4.24 3.52
N MET A 142 -1.10 4.14 4.80
CA MET A 142 -0.68 2.86 5.39
C MET A 142 -1.79 1.82 5.33
N VAL A 143 -3.00 2.18 5.73
CA VAL A 143 -4.18 1.32 5.72
C VAL A 143 -4.55 0.89 4.31
N ALA A 144 -4.60 1.83 3.36
CA ALA A 144 -4.91 1.52 1.97
C ALA A 144 -3.89 0.55 1.38
N MET A 145 -2.60 0.82 1.55
CA MET A 145 -1.54 -0.07 1.05
C MET A 145 -1.57 -1.43 1.75
N ALA A 146 -1.73 -1.48 3.08
CA ALA A 146 -1.76 -2.75 3.82
C ALA A 146 -2.97 -3.60 3.39
N PHE A 147 -4.16 -3.00 3.32
CA PHE A 147 -5.39 -3.73 3.00
C PHE A 147 -5.50 -4.07 1.52
N TYR A 148 -5.56 -3.06 0.64
CA TYR A 148 -5.71 -3.29 -0.80
C TYR A 148 -4.47 -3.94 -1.41
N GLY A 149 -3.27 -3.68 -0.88
CA GLY A 149 -2.04 -4.37 -1.31
C GLY A 149 -2.04 -5.85 -0.96
N LEU A 150 -2.63 -6.25 0.17
CA LEU A 150 -2.87 -7.67 0.45
C LEU A 150 -3.87 -8.28 -0.55
N LEU A 151 -4.91 -7.54 -0.95
CA LEU A 151 -5.83 -8.00 -1.99
C LEU A 151 -5.14 -8.13 -3.35
N VAL A 152 -4.26 -7.20 -3.73
CA VAL A 152 -3.41 -7.31 -4.92
C VAL A 152 -2.58 -8.59 -4.86
N TRP A 153 -1.99 -8.89 -3.71
CA TRP A 153 -1.22 -10.13 -3.50
C TRP A 153 -2.10 -11.38 -3.62
N MET A 154 -3.31 -11.38 -3.04
CA MET A 154 -4.26 -12.50 -3.14
C MET A 154 -4.70 -12.74 -4.59
N VAL A 155 -5.06 -11.68 -5.31
CA VAL A 155 -5.42 -11.76 -6.75
C VAL A 155 -4.24 -12.30 -7.56
N TRP A 156 -3.04 -11.77 -7.34
CA TRP A 156 -1.84 -12.24 -8.03
C TRP A 156 -1.60 -13.75 -7.82
N ARG A 157 -1.80 -14.23 -6.59
CA ARG A 157 -1.52 -15.60 -6.16
C ARG A 157 -2.59 -16.62 -6.57
N TYR A 158 -3.87 -16.24 -6.51
CA TYR A 158 -4.99 -17.18 -6.62
C TYR A 158 -5.84 -17.02 -7.88
N GLU A 159 -5.84 -15.85 -8.53
CA GLU A 159 -6.58 -15.67 -9.78
C GLU A 159 -5.88 -16.42 -10.92
N GLY A 160 -6.63 -17.22 -11.67
CA GLY A 160 -6.13 -17.98 -12.82
C GLY A 160 -6.22 -17.18 -14.11
N ASP A 161 -7.28 -16.40 -14.27
CA ASP A 161 -7.53 -15.63 -15.49
C ASP A 161 -6.61 -14.42 -15.58
N ARG A 162 -5.86 -14.31 -16.69
CA ARG A 162 -4.86 -13.26 -16.87
C ARG A 162 -5.49 -11.86 -16.99
N PHE A 163 -6.64 -11.75 -17.65
CA PHE A 163 -7.31 -10.48 -17.85
C PHE A 163 -7.89 -9.96 -16.54
N VAL A 164 -8.64 -10.80 -15.82
CA VAL A 164 -9.20 -10.48 -14.49
C VAL A 164 -8.08 -10.12 -13.53
N LYS A 165 -6.99 -10.89 -13.51
CA LYS A 165 -5.81 -10.62 -12.67
C LYS A 165 -5.25 -9.21 -12.91
N VAL A 166 -4.96 -8.85 -14.17
CA VAL A 166 -4.39 -7.53 -14.49
C VAL A 166 -5.39 -6.42 -14.16
N LEU A 167 -6.67 -6.60 -14.49
CA LEU A 167 -7.71 -5.62 -14.23
C LEU A 167 -7.86 -5.35 -12.72
N CYS A 168 -8.03 -6.39 -11.91
CA CYS A 168 -8.18 -6.27 -10.46
C CYS A 168 -6.93 -5.69 -9.79
N MET A 169 -5.74 -6.17 -10.16
CA MET A 169 -4.48 -5.64 -9.61
C MET A 169 -4.30 -4.15 -9.94
N SER A 170 -4.61 -3.75 -11.18
CA SER A 170 -4.53 -2.35 -11.62
C SER A 170 -5.53 -1.47 -10.89
N GLY A 171 -6.79 -1.91 -10.78
CA GLY A 171 -7.84 -1.18 -10.08
C GLY A 171 -7.53 -1.00 -8.59
N LEU A 172 -7.12 -2.06 -7.90
CA LEU A 172 -6.72 -1.99 -6.49
C LEU A 172 -5.49 -1.09 -6.28
N SER A 173 -4.50 -1.18 -7.16
CA SER A 173 -3.31 -0.31 -7.10
C SER A 173 -3.67 1.16 -7.33
N LEU A 174 -4.60 1.43 -8.24
CA LEU A 174 -5.12 2.78 -8.47
C LEU A 174 -5.84 3.33 -7.24
N VAL A 175 -6.64 2.51 -6.54
CA VAL A 175 -7.29 2.90 -5.28
C VAL A 175 -6.24 3.30 -4.24
N ILE A 176 -5.16 2.52 -4.07
CA ILE A 176 -4.09 2.84 -3.11
C ILE A 176 -3.48 4.22 -3.39
N VAL A 177 -3.13 4.48 -4.65
CA VAL A 177 -2.54 5.76 -5.07
C VAL A 177 -3.54 6.90 -4.92
N ALA A 178 -4.79 6.69 -5.33
CA ALA A 178 -5.85 7.68 -5.24
C ALA A 178 -6.16 8.08 -3.79
N VAL A 179 -6.17 7.12 -2.86
CA VAL A 179 -6.30 7.40 -1.42
C VAL A 179 -5.13 8.23 -0.93
N GLY A 180 -3.89 7.89 -1.29
CA GLY A 180 -2.73 8.69 -0.90
C GLY A 180 -2.80 10.14 -1.42
N LEU A 181 -3.13 10.30 -2.70
CA LEU A 181 -3.27 11.61 -3.33
C LEU A 181 -4.40 12.43 -2.71
N SER A 182 -5.53 11.81 -2.34
CA SER A 182 -6.61 12.53 -1.69
C SER A 182 -6.19 13.12 -0.35
N ARG A 183 -5.26 12.51 0.38
CA ARG A 183 -4.74 13.04 1.66
C ARG A 183 -3.91 14.32 1.48
N ILE A 184 -3.12 14.37 0.41
CA ILE A 184 -2.37 15.57 0.01
C ILE A 184 -3.37 16.64 -0.45
N TYR A 185 -4.33 16.25 -1.29
CA TYR A 185 -5.37 17.14 -1.80
C TYR A 185 -6.17 17.78 -0.68
N LEU A 186 -6.58 17.01 0.33
CA LEU A 186 -7.34 17.51 1.48
C LEU A 186 -6.49 18.35 2.44
N GLY A 187 -5.16 18.40 2.22
CA GLY A 187 -4.22 19.25 2.94
C GLY A 187 -3.90 18.77 4.35
N VAL A 188 -4.14 17.49 4.64
CA VAL A 188 -3.98 16.92 5.99
C VAL A 188 -2.73 16.08 6.16
N HIS A 189 -2.02 15.81 5.08
CA HIS A 189 -0.74 15.12 5.05
C HIS A 189 0.19 15.74 4.00
N TYR A 190 1.48 15.70 4.29
CA TYR A 190 2.54 15.97 3.33
C TYR A 190 2.71 14.79 2.36
N ALA A 191 3.36 15.03 1.21
CA ALA A 191 3.62 13.97 0.24
C ALA A 191 4.55 12.88 0.80
N SER A 192 5.56 13.31 1.58
CA SER A 192 6.46 12.42 2.31
C SER A 192 5.73 11.53 3.31
N ASP A 193 4.70 12.02 4.02
CA ASP A 193 3.88 11.20 4.93
C ASP A 193 3.19 10.04 4.19
N VAL A 194 2.70 10.33 2.98
CA VAL A 194 1.98 9.37 2.13
C VAL A 194 2.93 8.33 1.58
N ILE A 195 4.08 8.75 1.05
CA ILE A 195 5.10 7.85 0.50
C ILE A 195 5.69 6.98 1.60
N ALA A 196 6.01 7.57 2.76
CA ALA A 196 6.47 6.81 3.92
C ALA A 196 5.44 5.77 4.37
N GLY A 197 4.15 6.12 4.38
CA GLY A 197 3.08 5.17 4.67
C GLY A 197 3.04 4.00 3.68
N PHE A 198 3.24 4.26 2.38
CA PHE A 198 3.35 3.21 1.39
C PHE A 198 4.58 2.32 1.61
N CYS A 199 5.74 2.92 1.84
CA CYS A 199 6.99 2.19 2.11
C CYS A 199 6.86 1.27 3.33
N VAL A 200 6.36 1.76 4.46
CA VAL A 200 6.16 0.94 5.66
C VAL A 200 5.21 -0.22 5.38
N SER A 201 4.06 0.04 4.74
CA SER A 201 3.09 -1.01 4.46
C SER A 201 3.58 -2.03 3.42
N ILE A 202 4.40 -1.64 2.45
CA ILE A 202 5.04 -2.57 1.52
C ILE A 202 6.02 -3.49 2.26
N ALA A 203 6.87 -2.93 3.12
CA ALA A 203 7.81 -3.70 3.94
C ALA A 203 7.05 -4.66 4.88
N TRP A 204 5.99 -4.15 5.52
CA TRP A 204 5.07 -4.93 6.34
C TRP A 204 4.47 -6.10 5.57
N LEU A 205 3.91 -5.86 4.38
CA LEU A 205 3.29 -6.92 3.57
C LEU A 205 4.29 -7.98 3.12
N CYS A 206 5.54 -7.61 2.83
CA CYS A 206 6.60 -8.56 2.52
C CYS A 206 6.88 -9.54 3.68
N ALA A 207 6.76 -9.08 4.93
CA ALA A 207 6.87 -9.93 6.11
C ALA A 207 5.55 -10.69 6.37
N TYR A 208 4.42 -10.00 6.31
CA TYR A 208 3.10 -10.53 6.62
C TYR A 208 2.72 -11.72 5.73
N THR A 209 2.94 -11.57 4.42
CA THR A 209 2.62 -12.61 3.43
C THR A 209 3.46 -13.88 3.58
N ARG A 210 4.66 -13.79 4.18
CA ARG A 210 5.51 -14.95 4.45
C ARG A 210 5.23 -15.61 5.79
N ILE A 211 4.90 -14.81 6.81
CA ILE A 211 4.77 -15.28 8.18
C ILE A 211 3.33 -15.70 8.48
N PHE A 212 2.37 -14.81 8.23
CA PHE A 212 0.99 -14.97 8.71
C PHE A 212 0.09 -15.64 7.67
N VAL A 213 0.20 -15.27 6.39
CA VAL A 213 -0.70 -15.81 5.36
C VAL A 213 -0.72 -17.35 5.31
N PRO A 214 0.41 -18.07 5.40
CA PRO A 214 0.38 -19.54 5.40
C PRO A 214 -0.46 -20.16 6.51
N MET A 215 -0.67 -19.45 7.63
CA MET A 215 -1.49 -19.92 8.76
C MET A 215 -3.00 -19.88 8.43
N PHE A 216 -3.42 -18.98 7.53
CA PHE A 216 -4.83 -18.78 7.18
C PHE A 216 -5.20 -19.36 5.81
N LEU A 217 -4.24 -19.34 4.88
CA LEU A 217 -4.40 -19.75 3.48
C LEU A 217 -3.33 -20.80 3.11
N PRO A 218 -3.44 -22.05 3.58
CA PRO A 218 -2.45 -23.10 3.31
C PRO A 218 -2.26 -23.34 1.81
N GLU A 219 -1.04 -23.69 1.41
CA GLU A 219 -0.64 -23.96 0.02
C GLU A 219 -1.39 -25.17 -0.56
N GLY A 220 -2.60 -24.93 -1.06
CA GLY A 220 -3.44 -25.94 -1.69
C GLY A 220 -4.44 -25.40 -2.71
N HIS A 221 -4.56 -24.08 -2.87
CA HIS A 221 -5.61 -23.41 -3.66
C HIS A 221 -5.08 -22.64 -4.88
N GLY A 222 -3.82 -22.88 -5.29
CA GLY A 222 -3.23 -22.21 -6.45
C GLY A 222 -3.64 -22.84 -7.79
N PRO A 223 -3.65 -22.07 -8.90
CA PRO A 223 -4.04 -22.55 -10.23
C PRO A 223 -3.20 -23.74 -10.73
N GLU A 224 -1.92 -23.80 -10.35
CA GLU A 224 -0.99 -24.88 -10.73
C GLU A 224 -1.46 -26.28 -10.29
N ARG A 225 -2.29 -26.41 -9.24
CA ARG A 225 -2.84 -27.69 -8.80
C ARG A 225 -4.28 -27.95 -9.29
N ARG A 226 -5.07 -26.91 -9.63
CA ARG A 226 -6.36 -27.09 -10.33
C ARG A 226 -6.13 -27.73 -11.70
N ALA A 227 -5.12 -27.27 -12.43
CA ALA A 227 -4.70 -27.88 -13.68
C ALA A 227 -4.13 -29.32 -13.53
N ALA A 228 -3.75 -29.72 -12.31
CA ALA A 228 -3.30 -31.08 -12.00
C ALA A 228 -4.40 -31.98 -11.41
N GLN A 229 -5.62 -31.46 -11.27
CA GLN A 229 -6.79 -32.15 -10.70
C GLN A 229 -7.97 -32.20 -11.67
N GLU A 230 -7.85 -31.60 -12.86
CA GLU A 230 -8.79 -31.84 -13.95
C GLU A 230 -8.52 -33.25 -14.54
N PRO A 231 -9.53 -34.14 -14.55
CA PRO A 231 -9.40 -35.52 -15.00
C PRO A 231 -9.18 -35.68 -16.50
#